data_AF-A0A6B2HC81-F1
#
_entry.id   AF-A0A6B2HC81-F1
#
_cell.length_a   1.000
_cell.length_b   1.000
_cell.length_c   1.000
_cell.angle_alpha   90.00
_cell.angle_beta   90.00
_cell.angle_gamma   90.00
#
_symmetry.space_group_name_H-M   'P 1'
#
loop_
_entity.id
_entity.type
_entity.pdbx_description
1 polymer ?
#
loop_
_entity_poly.entity_id
_entity_poly.type
_entity_poly.pdbx_seq_one_letter_code
_entity_poly.pdbx_strand_id
1 'polypeptide(L)'
;MKHLLLIVFIFFCATQVRAQLDPVTGGIFLLQTGVKMAAAGGKDKAGKGEANVSSFSHEGTRVPLKRVPAQQVKGEHREVILAVEQGLNQAKALYDARQLDQLEAYTATFPDLTTKVQLLEQQRPKWNVAPYKAEMAFYTGLAEKQKTFRLAAAKAAEEARAAAERARLAREAEVETKRAEAARMAAAAAAAAMASDEVQETPVTEDAAPAAVVPVKSKPAAKTPAKTTTKRTTTTSVKKGATVYYCASGNTVKYHRSSSCRGLNRCSASVDPISLKEAQSYMDACKICN
;
A
#
# COMPACT_ATOMS: atom_id res chain seq x y z
N MET A 1 0.94 17.88 -33.42
CA MET A 1 0.18 16.95 -32.54
C MET A 1 0.81 15.56 -32.40
N LYS A 2 1.61 15.06 -33.36
CA LYS A 2 2.28 13.73 -33.24
C LYS A 2 3.40 13.68 -32.18
N HIS A 3 4.09 14.79 -31.91
CA HIS A 3 5.15 14.85 -30.89
C HIS A 3 4.65 14.92 -29.44
N LEU A 4 3.40 15.32 -29.21
CA LEU A 4 2.85 15.43 -27.85
C LEU A 4 2.39 14.07 -27.29
N LEU A 5 2.02 13.13 -28.16
CA LEU A 5 1.69 11.75 -27.79
C LEU A 5 2.93 10.92 -27.42
N LEU A 6 4.09 11.24 -27.97
CA LEU A 6 5.34 10.51 -27.71
C LEU A 6 5.91 10.84 -26.32
N ILE A 7 5.73 12.07 -25.84
CA ILE A 7 6.17 12.50 -24.49
C ILE A 7 5.31 11.88 -23.38
N VAL A 8 4.00 11.70 -23.61
CA VAL A 8 3.11 11.04 -22.62
C VAL A 8 3.39 9.53 -22.54
N PHE A 9 3.82 8.90 -23.63
CA PHE A 9 4.13 7.46 -23.64
C PHE A 9 5.43 7.14 -22.87
N ILE A 10 6.44 8.01 -22.92
CA ILE A 10 7.71 7.81 -22.17
C ILE A 10 7.48 7.91 -20.65
N PHE A 11 6.58 8.79 -20.19
CA PHE A 11 6.23 8.87 -18.77
C PHE A 11 5.43 7.67 -18.25
N PHE A 12 4.67 6.98 -19.11
CA PHE A 12 3.88 5.80 -18.71
C PHE A 12 4.69 4.50 -18.72
N CYS A 13 5.75 4.40 -19.53
CA CYS A 13 6.62 3.22 -19.58
C CYS A 13 7.60 3.14 -18.40
N ALA A 14 8.01 4.26 -17.79
CA ALA A 14 8.94 4.25 -16.66
C ALA A 14 8.36 3.66 -15.35
N THR A 15 7.04 3.50 -15.24
CA THR A 15 6.39 2.94 -14.05
C THR A 15 6.11 1.43 -14.11
N GLN A 16 6.34 0.77 -15.26
CA GLN A 16 6.00 -0.65 -15.44
C GLN A 16 7.21 -1.60 -15.42
N VAL A 17 8.45 -1.10 -15.33
CA VAL A 17 9.68 -1.94 -15.30
C VAL A 17 10.18 -2.21 -13.87
N ARG A 18 9.28 -2.49 -12.93
CA ARG A 18 9.63 -2.88 -11.55
C ARG A 18 8.91 -4.15 -11.05
N ALA A 19 8.48 -5.01 -11.98
CA ALA A 19 7.78 -6.25 -11.62
C ALA A 19 8.52 -7.55 -11.96
N GLN A 20 9.77 -7.50 -12.42
CA GLN A 20 10.51 -8.71 -12.76
C GLN A 20 11.98 -8.57 -12.37
N LEU A 21 12.47 -9.56 -11.61
CA LEU A 21 13.86 -9.86 -11.24
C LEU A 21 14.42 -9.16 -10.01
N ASP A 22 14.08 -9.70 -8.84
CA ASP A 22 15.06 -9.87 -7.75
C ASP A 22 14.96 -11.32 -7.22
N PRO A 23 15.83 -12.26 -7.63
CA PRO A 23 15.86 -13.62 -7.06
C PRO A 23 16.55 -13.68 -5.68
N VAL A 24 17.05 -12.56 -5.14
CA VAL A 24 17.80 -12.53 -3.88
C VAL A 24 16.89 -12.30 -2.66
N THR A 25 15.60 -11.99 -2.85
CA THR A 25 14.60 -11.91 -1.77
C THR A 25 13.88 -13.24 -1.52
N GLY A 26 14.46 -14.36 -1.95
CA GLY A 26 13.95 -15.72 -1.69
C GLY A 26 14.25 -16.30 -0.31
N GLY A 27 14.85 -15.51 0.61
CA GLY A 27 15.35 -15.99 1.90
C GLY A 27 14.55 -15.64 3.15
N ILE A 28 13.55 -14.73 3.08
CA ILE A 28 12.83 -14.24 4.28
C ILE A 28 11.33 -14.60 4.24
N PHE A 29 10.95 -15.63 3.47
CA PHE A 29 9.59 -16.17 3.50
C PHE A 29 9.45 -17.42 4.40
N LEU A 30 10.50 -17.79 5.14
CA LEU A 30 10.52 -18.96 6.03
C LEU A 30 10.24 -18.66 7.52
N LEU A 31 9.86 -17.44 7.88
CA LEU A 31 9.39 -17.12 9.24
C LEU A 31 7.87 -16.94 9.36
N GLN A 32 7.14 -16.79 8.25
CA GLN A 32 5.67 -16.77 8.28
C GLN A 32 5.04 -18.16 8.41
N THR A 33 5.81 -19.23 8.20
CA THR A 33 5.37 -20.62 8.42
C THR A 33 5.41 -21.05 9.89
N GLY A 34 6.00 -20.26 10.80
CA GLY A 34 6.07 -20.58 12.23
C GLY A 34 4.79 -20.27 13.03
N VAL A 35 3.98 -19.29 12.62
CA VAL A 35 2.81 -18.84 13.42
C VAL A 35 1.50 -19.50 12.99
N LYS A 36 1.45 -20.15 11.81
CA LYS A 36 0.25 -20.91 11.38
C LYS A 36 0.09 -22.27 12.05
N MET A 37 1.12 -22.79 12.73
CA MET A 37 1.10 -24.10 13.39
C MET A 37 0.38 -24.12 14.76
N ALA A 38 -0.11 -22.99 15.27
CA ALA A 38 -0.85 -22.95 16.55
C ALA A 38 -2.37 -22.74 16.40
N ALA A 39 -2.89 -22.46 15.20
CA ALA A 39 -4.30 -22.13 15.00
C ALA A 39 -5.07 -23.02 14.00
N ALA A 40 -4.40 -23.96 13.33
CA ALA A 40 -5.02 -24.81 12.31
C ALA A 40 -4.67 -26.29 12.53
N GLY A 41 -5.52 -27.05 13.22
CA GLY A 41 -5.41 -28.52 13.21
C GLY A 41 -6.07 -29.27 14.35
N GLY A 42 -6.36 -28.62 15.47
CA GLY A 42 -7.18 -29.22 16.52
C GLY A 42 -8.65 -29.18 16.12
N LYS A 43 -9.24 -30.31 15.72
CA LYS A 43 -10.67 -30.55 15.97
C LYS A 43 -10.83 -30.61 17.50
N ASP A 44 -10.77 -29.45 18.13
CA ASP A 44 -11.00 -29.33 19.55
C ASP A 44 -12.46 -29.72 19.74
N LYS A 45 -12.66 -30.89 20.34
CA LYS A 45 -13.87 -31.13 21.13
C LYS A 45 -14.05 -29.84 21.91
N ALA A 46 -15.24 -29.22 21.83
CA ALA A 46 -15.61 -28.06 22.64
C ALA A 46 -15.56 -28.47 24.12
N GLY A 47 -14.35 -28.64 24.66
CA GLY A 47 -14.08 -28.73 26.06
C GLY A 47 -14.57 -27.42 26.62
N LYS A 48 -15.44 -27.52 27.63
CA LYS A 48 -15.95 -26.40 28.44
C LYS A 48 -14.93 -25.27 28.40
N GLY A 49 -15.20 -24.24 27.59
CA GLY A 49 -14.24 -23.18 27.35
C GLY A 49 -13.71 -22.73 28.70
N GLU A 50 -12.39 -22.69 28.87
CA GLU A 50 -11.78 -22.18 30.09
C GLU A 50 -12.42 -20.82 30.35
N ALA A 51 -13.32 -20.76 31.33
CA ALA A 51 -14.41 -19.77 31.39
C ALA A 51 -13.94 -18.31 31.58
N ASN A 52 -12.63 -18.09 31.51
CA ASN A 52 -11.95 -16.88 31.91
C ASN A 52 -10.93 -16.36 30.87
N VAL A 53 -10.76 -17.03 29.72
CA VAL A 53 -9.89 -16.53 28.66
C VAL A 53 -10.66 -15.64 27.70
N SER A 54 -10.50 -14.32 27.83
CA SER A 54 -11.00 -13.37 26.83
C SER A 54 -10.02 -13.27 25.66
N SER A 55 -10.53 -12.83 24.51
CA SER A 55 -9.70 -12.65 23.32
C SER A 55 -10.12 -11.39 22.56
N PHE A 56 -9.21 -10.86 21.75
CA PHE A 56 -9.49 -9.81 20.77
C PHE A 56 -9.17 -10.30 19.36
N SER A 57 -9.69 -9.63 18.35
CA SER A 57 -9.40 -9.96 16.96
C SER A 57 -8.46 -8.94 16.33
N HIS A 58 -7.46 -9.43 15.61
CA HIS A 58 -6.54 -8.64 14.79
C HIS A 58 -6.37 -9.34 13.45
N GLU A 59 -6.74 -8.68 12.35
CA GLU A 59 -6.63 -9.22 10.99
C GLU A 59 -7.25 -10.62 10.82
N GLY A 60 -8.40 -10.87 11.48
CA GLY A 60 -9.07 -12.17 11.46
C GLY A 60 -8.42 -13.25 12.35
N THR A 61 -7.30 -12.95 13.00
CA THR A 61 -6.67 -13.80 14.02
C THR A 61 -7.24 -13.46 15.39
N ARG A 62 -7.52 -14.47 16.21
CA ARG A 62 -7.99 -14.30 17.59
C ARG A 62 -6.78 -14.40 18.53
N VAL A 63 -6.52 -13.34 19.29
CA VAL A 63 -5.41 -13.25 20.24
C VAL A 63 -5.98 -13.33 21.66
N PRO A 64 -5.49 -14.24 22.53
CA PRO A 64 -5.94 -14.31 23.92
C PRO A 64 -5.50 -13.07 24.69
N LEU A 65 -6.20 -12.72 25.78
CA LEU A 65 -6.06 -11.43 26.47
C LEU A 65 -6.13 -11.57 28.00
N LYS A 66 -7.22 -12.15 28.52
CA LYS A 66 -7.36 -12.48 29.95
C LYS A 66 -6.91 -13.92 30.16
N ARG A 67 -6.03 -14.18 31.12
CA ARG A 67 -5.32 -15.48 31.16
C ARG A 67 -5.47 -16.20 32.48
N VAL A 68 -5.40 -15.47 33.59
CA VAL A 68 -5.70 -16.01 34.92
C VAL A 68 -6.88 -15.25 35.55
N PRO A 69 -7.90 -15.94 36.08
CA PRO A 69 -8.93 -15.30 36.89
C PRO A 69 -8.29 -14.70 38.14
N ALA A 70 -8.61 -13.46 38.49
CA ALA A 70 -8.05 -12.78 39.67
C ALA A 70 -8.13 -13.61 40.97
N GLN A 71 -9.16 -14.46 41.09
CA GLN A 71 -9.39 -15.35 42.21
C GLN A 71 -8.39 -16.53 42.31
N GLN A 72 -7.74 -16.90 41.20
CA GLN A 72 -6.74 -17.96 41.11
C GLN A 72 -5.31 -17.44 41.35
N VAL A 73 -5.12 -16.13 41.43
CA VAL A 73 -3.84 -15.52 41.78
C VAL A 73 -3.62 -15.61 43.30
N LYS A 74 -3.22 -16.78 43.79
CA LYS A 74 -2.90 -17.03 45.21
C LYS A 74 -1.59 -17.81 45.34
N GLY A 75 -0.93 -17.69 46.49
CA GLY A 75 0.29 -18.46 46.81
C GLY A 75 1.58 -17.80 46.37
N GLU A 76 2.66 -18.58 46.43
CA GLU A 76 4.07 -18.18 46.23
C GLU A 76 4.35 -17.53 44.87
N HIS A 77 3.51 -17.76 43.87
CA HIS A 77 3.74 -17.32 42.49
C HIS A 77 2.90 -16.11 42.08
N ARG A 78 2.15 -15.54 43.04
CA ARG A 78 1.30 -14.36 42.82
C ARG A 78 2.08 -13.20 42.20
N GLU A 79 3.28 -12.93 42.69
CA GLU A 79 4.11 -11.82 42.21
C GLU A 79 4.57 -12.03 40.76
N VAL A 80 4.94 -13.27 40.41
CA VAL A 80 5.34 -13.63 39.04
C VAL A 80 4.17 -13.47 38.07
N ILE A 81 2.97 -13.97 38.44
CA ILE A 81 1.76 -13.81 37.63
C ILE A 81 1.41 -12.33 37.46
N LEU A 82 1.44 -11.53 38.54
CA LEU A 82 1.13 -10.11 38.48
C LEU A 82 2.13 -9.35 37.58
N ALA A 83 3.42 -9.66 37.66
CA ALA A 83 4.43 -9.05 36.80
C ALA A 83 4.19 -9.38 35.32
N VAL A 84 3.84 -10.63 34.99
CA VAL A 84 3.53 -11.05 33.63
C VAL A 84 2.25 -10.38 33.11
N GLU A 85 1.19 -10.35 33.92
CA GLU A 85 -0.07 -9.66 33.58
C GLU A 85 0.14 -8.16 33.39
N GLN A 86 0.87 -7.50 34.28
CA GLN A 86 1.20 -6.09 34.16
C GLN A 86 1.94 -5.82 32.85
N GLY A 87 2.93 -6.65 32.52
CA GLY A 87 3.70 -6.47 31.31
C GLY A 87 2.86 -6.62 30.03
N LEU A 88 1.98 -7.61 30.00
CA LEU A 88 1.11 -7.83 28.84
C LEU A 88 -0.01 -6.78 28.74
N ASN A 89 -0.53 -6.30 29.87
CA ASN A 89 -1.45 -5.17 29.87
C ASN A 89 -0.79 -3.87 29.37
N GLN A 90 0.49 -3.64 29.71
CA GLN A 90 1.25 -2.53 29.17
C GLN A 90 1.43 -2.65 27.65
N ALA A 91 1.83 -3.82 27.15
CA ALA A 91 1.94 -4.07 25.72
C ALA A 91 0.59 -3.86 25.00
N LYS A 92 -0.51 -4.33 25.59
CA LYS A 92 -1.85 -4.11 25.08
C LYS A 92 -2.21 -2.61 25.04
N ALA A 93 -1.91 -1.86 26.10
CA ALA A 93 -2.20 -0.43 26.15
C ALA A 93 -1.45 0.32 25.03
N LEU A 94 -0.19 -0.03 24.78
CA LEU A 94 0.59 0.53 23.67
C LEU A 94 -0.01 0.15 22.31
N TYR A 95 -0.46 -1.10 22.15
CA TYR A 95 -1.15 -1.56 20.95
C TYR A 95 -2.47 -0.80 20.70
N ASP A 96 -3.33 -0.67 21.72
CA ASP A 96 -4.62 0.03 21.63
C ASP A 96 -4.41 1.52 21.31
N ALA A 97 -3.39 2.13 21.92
CA ALA A 97 -2.99 3.52 21.67
C ALA A 97 -2.31 3.72 20.30
N ARG A 98 -2.09 2.64 19.53
CA ARG A 98 -1.36 2.63 18.25
C ARG A 98 0.06 3.18 18.37
N GLN A 99 0.67 3.07 19.55
CA GLN A 99 2.03 3.51 19.83
C GLN A 99 3.02 2.38 19.50
N LEU A 100 3.04 1.97 18.23
CA LEU A 100 3.75 0.77 17.82
C LEU A 100 5.28 0.89 17.97
N ASP A 101 5.85 2.09 17.85
CA ASP A 101 7.28 2.32 18.13
C ASP A 101 7.65 2.09 19.60
N GLN A 102 6.76 2.48 20.52
CA GLN A 102 6.93 2.20 21.94
C GLN A 102 6.70 0.71 22.24
N LEU A 103 5.78 0.08 21.52
CA LEU A 103 5.55 -1.37 21.60
C LEU A 103 6.81 -2.13 21.16
N GLU A 104 7.46 -1.73 20.07
CA GLU A 104 8.73 -2.32 19.62
C GLU A 104 9.79 -2.22 20.72
N ALA A 105 10.02 -1.03 21.26
CA ALA A 105 10.97 -0.82 22.35
C ALA A 105 10.61 -1.65 23.60
N TYR A 106 9.31 -1.74 23.92
CA TYR A 106 8.83 -2.50 25.07
C TYR A 106 8.98 -4.01 24.88
N THR A 107 8.75 -4.53 23.67
CA THR A 107 8.94 -5.97 23.40
C THR A 107 10.39 -6.44 23.58
N ALA A 108 11.37 -5.52 23.57
CA ALA A 108 12.75 -5.86 23.92
C ALA A 108 12.91 -6.32 25.39
N THR A 109 11.95 -6.03 26.28
CA THR A 109 11.94 -6.53 27.66
C THR A 109 11.24 -7.89 27.81
N PHE A 110 10.69 -8.45 26.72
CA PHE A 110 9.99 -9.73 26.77
C PHE A 110 10.85 -10.95 27.11
N PRO A 111 12.20 -10.96 26.97
CA PRO A 111 13.01 -12.04 27.51
C PRO A 111 12.77 -12.26 29.01
N ASP A 112 12.65 -11.20 29.81
CA ASP A 112 12.34 -11.30 31.24
C ASP A 112 10.93 -11.90 31.48
N LEU A 113 9.94 -11.43 30.72
CA LEU A 113 8.58 -12.01 30.76
C LEU A 113 8.57 -13.48 30.33
N THR A 114 9.41 -13.85 29.37
CA THR A 114 9.52 -15.23 28.85
C THR A 114 10.06 -16.14 29.95
N THR A 115 11.11 -15.71 30.65
CA THR A 115 11.66 -16.44 31.80
C THR A 115 10.61 -16.60 32.91
N LYS A 116 9.84 -15.55 33.22
CA LYS A 116 8.74 -15.64 34.20
C LYS A 116 7.65 -16.62 33.77
N VAL A 117 7.24 -16.61 32.50
CA VAL A 117 6.25 -17.56 31.96
C VAL A 117 6.78 -18.99 31.97
N GLN A 118 8.06 -19.21 31.68
CA GLN A 118 8.70 -20.53 31.79
C GLN A 118 8.75 -21.02 33.24
N LEU A 119 9.03 -20.15 34.20
CA LEU A 119 8.97 -20.48 35.62
C LEU A 119 7.56 -20.93 36.05
N LEU A 120 6.53 -20.20 35.59
CA LEU A 120 5.14 -20.59 35.83
C LEU A 120 4.80 -21.94 35.19
N GLU A 121 5.32 -22.26 34.01
CA GLU A 121 5.09 -23.56 33.36
C GLU A 121 5.75 -24.72 34.10
N GLN A 122 6.97 -24.52 34.64
CA GLN A 122 7.68 -25.53 35.44
C GLN A 122 6.92 -25.92 36.71
N GLN A 123 6.14 -24.99 37.26
CA GLN A 123 5.31 -25.22 38.45
C GLN A 123 4.04 -26.03 38.16
N ARG A 124 3.77 -26.35 36.88
CA ARG A 124 2.60 -27.12 36.43
C ARG A 124 1.29 -26.66 37.07
N PRO A 125 0.92 -25.39 36.92
CA PRO A 125 -0.32 -24.87 37.46
C PRO A 125 -1.52 -25.65 36.91
N LYS A 126 -2.62 -25.68 37.69
CA LYS A 126 -3.89 -26.27 37.24
C LYS A 126 -4.57 -25.47 36.12
N TRP A 127 -4.03 -24.30 35.78
CA TRP A 127 -4.53 -23.41 34.73
C TRP A 127 -3.54 -23.37 33.56
N ASN A 128 -4.05 -22.98 32.39
CA ASN A 128 -3.32 -23.03 31.13
C ASN A 128 -2.40 -21.81 30.93
N VAL A 129 -1.10 -22.07 30.73
CA VAL A 129 -0.08 -21.03 30.50
C VAL A 129 0.03 -20.63 29.02
N ALA A 130 -0.49 -21.44 28.09
CA ALA A 130 -0.38 -21.19 26.65
C ALA A 130 -0.88 -19.81 26.19
N PRO A 131 -1.98 -19.24 26.75
CA PRO A 131 -2.42 -17.89 26.43
C PRO A 131 -1.37 -16.78 26.64
N TYR A 132 -0.49 -16.91 27.63
CA TYR A 132 0.61 -15.94 27.85
C TYR A 132 1.58 -15.94 26.68
N LYS A 133 2.05 -17.13 26.28
CA LYS A 133 2.99 -17.31 25.17
C LYS A 133 2.41 -16.82 23.85
N ALA A 134 1.13 -17.12 23.60
CA ALA A 134 0.45 -16.71 22.38
C ALA A 134 0.33 -15.19 22.23
N GLU A 135 -0.04 -14.47 23.30
CA GLU A 135 -0.12 -13.01 23.25
C GLU A 135 1.27 -12.35 23.19
N MET A 136 2.27 -12.90 23.89
CA MET A 136 3.66 -12.43 23.76
C MET A 136 4.16 -12.54 22.31
N ALA A 137 3.97 -13.71 21.71
CA ALA A 137 4.33 -13.96 20.31
C ALA A 137 3.60 -13.03 19.34
N PHE A 138 2.34 -12.68 19.63
CA PHE A 138 1.59 -11.70 18.86
C PHE A 138 2.26 -10.31 18.88
N TYR A 139 2.58 -9.76 20.05
CA TYR A 139 3.20 -8.43 20.12
C TYR A 139 4.62 -8.41 19.54
N THR A 140 5.43 -9.44 19.81
CA THR A 140 6.76 -9.57 19.22
C THR A 140 6.69 -9.62 17.69
N GLY A 141 5.78 -10.45 17.13
CA GLY A 141 5.59 -10.53 15.69
C GLY A 141 5.07 -9.23 15.08
N LEU A 142 4.24 -8.48 15.80
CA LEU A 142 3.77 -7.16 15.35
C LEU A 142 4.91 -6.13 15.30
N ALA A 143 5.74 -6.09 16.35
CA ALA A 143 6.92 -5.24 16.42
C ALA A 143 7.92 -5.55 15.29
N GLU A 144 8.22 -6.83 15.05
CA GLU A 144 9.11 -7.24 13.96
C GLU A 144 8.58 -6.87 12.56
N LYS A 145 7.27 -7.06 12.32
CA LYS A 145 6.62 -6.63 11.07
C LYS A 145 6.73 -5.11 10.88
N GLN A 146 6.53 -4.33 11.94
CA GLN A 146 6.64 -2.89 11.84
C GLN A 146 8.08 -2.45 11.57
N LYS A 147 9.06 -3.03 12.27
CA LYS A 147 10.48 -2.77 12.06
C LYS A 147 10.91 -3.05 10.63
N THR A 148 10.53 -4.21 10.09
CA THR A 148 10.83 -4.59 8.70
C THR A 148 10.18 -3.65 7.69
N PHE A 149 8.91 -3.26 7.91
CA PHE A 149 8.25 -2.27 7.07
C PHE A 149 8.97 -0.91 7.09
N ARG A 150 9.40 -0.43 8.27
CA ARG A 150 10.14 0.83 8.40
C ARG A 150 11.49 0.78 7.69
N LEU A 151 12.24 -0.32 7.84
CA LEU A 151 13.52 -0.50 7.14
C LEU A 151 13.34 -0.54 5.62
N ALA A 152 12.31 -1.25 5.14
CA ALA A 152 11.97 -1.28 3.72
C ALA A 152 11.59 0.11 3.19
N ALA A 153 10.78 0.87 3.94
CA ALA A 153 10.41 2.24 3.58
C ALA A 153 11.62 3.18 3.56
N ALA A 154 12.53 3.06 4.53
CA ALA A 154 13.76 3.84 4.58
C ALA A 154 14.66 3.56 3.37
N LYS A 155 14.87 2.28 3.04
CA LYS A 155 15.63 1.86 1.86
C LYS A 155 14.99 2.38 0.56
N ALA A 156 13.67 2.24 0.41
CA ALA A 156 12.96 2.76 -0.75
C ALA A 156 13.10 4.28 -0.89
N ALA A 157 13.09 5.01 0.23
CA ALA A 157 13.30 6.47 0.24
C ALA A 157 14.74 6.85 -0.16
N GLU A 158 15.74 6.08 0.24
CA GLU A 158 17.13 6.27 -0.19
C GLU A 158 17.29 6.01 -1.70
N GLU A 159 16.75 4.90 -2.20
CA GLU A 159 16.76 4.57 -3.63
C GLU A 159 16.04 5.63 -4.47
N ALA A 160 14.93 6.18 -3.97
CA ALA A 160 14.21 7.27 -4.62
C ALA A 160 15.06 8.55 -4.70
N ARG A 161 15.77 8.90 -3.61
CA ARG A 161 16.72 10.03 -3.61
C ARG A 161 17.86 9.81 -4.60
N ALA A 162 18.46 8.63 -4.61
CA ALA A 162 19.52 8.27 -5.56
C ALA A 162 19.03 8.28 -7.01
N ALA A 163 17.80 7.84 -7.27
CA ALA A 163 17.18 7.92 -8.59
C ALA A 163 16.92 9.36 -9.03
N ALA A 164 16.43 10.22 -8.12
CA ALA A 164 16.22 11.64 -8.39
C ALA A 164 17.54 12.35 -8.71
N GLU A 165 18.61 12.06 -7.97
CA GLU A 165 19.93 12.63 -8.22
C GLU A 165 20.52 12.18 -9.55
N ARG A 166 20.41 10.88 -9.88
CA ARG A 166 20.81 10.38 -11.21
C ARG A 166 20.02 11.05 -12.33
N ALA A 167 18.72 11.28 -12.14
CA ALA A 167 17.90 11.98 -13.12
C ALA A 167 18.30 13.46 -13.27
N ARG A 168 18.70 14.13 -12.17
CA ARG A 168 19.23 15.51 -12.20
C ARG A 168 20.52 15.58 -13.02
N LEU A 169 21.50 14.72 -12.69
CA LEU A 169 22.77 14.66 -13.41
C LEU A 169 22.60 14.31 -14.88
N ALA A 170 21.68 13.39 -15.22
CA ALA A 170 21.37 13.05 -16.60
C ALA A 170 20.80 14.24 -17.39
N ARG A 171 19.93 15.05 -16.76
CA ARG A 171 19.40 16.28 -17.38
C ARG A 171 20.49 17.33 -17.58
N GLU A 172 21.38 17.50 -16.61
CA GLU A 172 22.53 18.41 -16.73
C GLU A 172 23.45 17.99 -17.88
N ALA A 173 23.77 16.69 -17.99
CA ALA A 173 24.56 16.16 -19.09
C ALA A 173 23.86 16.34 -20.46
N GLU A 174 22.55 16.17 -20.53
CA GLU A 174 21.77 16.42 -21.76
C GLU A 174 21.83 17.91 -22.16
N VAL A 175 21.70 18.82 -21.19
CA VAL A 175 21.83 20.27 -21.43
C VAL A 175 23.21 20.63 -21.95
N GLU A 176 24.27 20.09 -21.35
CA GLU A 176 25.65 20.32 -21.81
C GLU A 176 25.89 19.74 -23.21
N THR A 177 25.35 18.55 -23.49
CA THR A 177 25.43 17.94 -24.84
C THR A 177 24.76 18.84 -25.89
N LYS A 178 23.54 19.32 -25.61
CA LYS A 178 22.83 20.25 -26.50
C LYS A 178 23.57 21.57 -26.68
N ARG A 179 24.20 22.09 -25.63
CA ARG A 179 25.01 23.31 -25.68
C ARG A 179 26.24 23.12 -26.56
N ALA A 180 26.92 21.98 -26.45
CA ALA A 180 28.06 21.64 -27.30
C ALA A 180 27.65 21.48 -28.77
N GLU A 181 26.53 20.82 -29.06
CA GLU A 181 25.98 20.71 -30.42
C GLU A 181 25.64 22.08 -31.01
N ALA A 182 24.96 22.95 -30.24
CA ALA A 182 24.65 24.31 -30.68
C ALA A 182 25.92 25.13 -30.98
N ALA A 183 26.96 25.01 -30.15
CA ALA A 183 28.25 25.67 -30.39
C ALA A 183 28.93 25.16 -31.67
N ARG A 184 28.87 23.85 -31.95
CA ARG A 184 29.41 23.27 -33.20
C ARG A 184 28.65 23.78 -34.43
N MET A 185 27.33 23.85 -34.38
CA MET A 185 26.53 24.40 -35.47
C MET A 185 26.83 25.89 -35.71
N ALA A 186 26.98 26.68 -34.64
CA ALA A 186 27.35 28.09 -34.75
C ALA A 186 28.74 28.27 -35.38
N ALA A 187 29.73 27.46 -34.98
CA ALA A 187 31.07 27.49 -35.55
C ALA A 187 31.06 27.12 -37.05
N ALA A 188 30.29 26.11 -37.44
CA ALA A 188 30.14 25.72 -38.83
C ALA A 188 29.48 26.82 -39.68
N ALA A 189 28.45 27.49 -39.15
CA ALA A 189 27.80 28.62 -39.82
C ALA A 189 28.76 29.82 -39.99
N ALA A 190 29.57 30.13 -38.97
CA ALA A 190 30.58 31.18 -39.06
C ALA A 190 31.64 30.86 -40.13
N ALA A 191 32.12 29.63 -40.21
CA ALA A 191 33.07 29.21 -41.24
C ALA A 191 32.47 29.29 -42.66
N ALA A 192 31.19 28.92 -42.83
CA ALA A 192 30.49 29.03 -44.11
C ALA A 192 30.30 30.50 -44.56
N ALA A 193 30.05 31.40 -43.60
CA ALA A 193 29.97 32.84 -43.89
C ALA A 193 31.33 33.38 -44.36
N MET A 194 32.43 33.01 -43.71
CA MET A 194 33.79 33.41 -44.12
C MET A 194 34.14 32.87 -45.52
N ALA A 195 33.75 31.64 -45.86
CA ALA A 195 34.00 31.07 -47.19
C ALA A 195 33.15 31.73 -48.31
N SER A 196 32.01 32.34 -47.96
CA SER A 196 31.13 33.01 -48.93
C SER A 196 31.59 34.43 -49.27
N ASP A 197 32.33 35.08 -48.36
CA ASP A 197 32.87 36.44 -48.54
C ASP A 197 34.05 36.47 -49.55
N GLU A 198 34.74 35.33 -49.74
CA GLU A 198 35.90 35.22 -50.65
C GLU A 198 35.53 35.02 -52.13
N VAL A 199 34.23 34.93 -52.48
CA VAL A 199 33.76 34.64 -53.86
C VAL A 199 33.01 35.81 -54.51
N GLN A 200 32.88 36.98 -53.86
CA GLN A 200 32.22 38.16 -54.43
C GLN A 200 33.19 39.29 -54.79
N GLU A 201 34.00 39.08 -55.83
CA GLU A 201 34.53 40.17 -56.68
C GLU A 201 34.26 39.82 -58.15
N THR A 202 32.99 39.90 -58.57
CA THR A 202 32.65 40.02 -60.00
C THR A 202 31.59 41.10 -60.18
N PRO A 203 31.76 42.03 -61.14
CA PRO A 203 30.81 43.12 -61.37
C PRO A 203 29.61 42.59 -62.15
N VAL A 204 28.40 42.89 -61.68
CA VAL A 204 27.17 42.65 -62.43
C VAL A 204 26.44 43.97 -62.65
N THR A 205 26.23 44.27 -63.93
CA THR A 205 25.40 45.33 -64.50
C THR A 205 23.94 45.23 -64.06
N GLU A 206 23.38 46.41 -63.77
CA GLU A 206 21.95 46.71 -63.67
C GLU A 206 21.15 46.21 -64.89
N ASP A 207 20.01 45.55 -64.64
CA ASP A 207 18.78 45.88 -65.35
C ASP A 207 17.52 45.42 -64.61
N ALA A 208 16.40 46.01 -65.03
CA ALA A 208 15.27 46.41 -64.23
C ALA A 208 14.11 45.38 -64.06
N ALA A 209 13.33 45.69 -63.03
CA ALA A 209 11.86 45.83 -63.01
C ALA A 209 10.95 44.70 -62.45
N PRO A 210 9.79 45.09 -61.85
CA PRO A 210 9.07 44.29 -60.85
C PRO A 210 7.60 43.95 -61.21
N ALA A 211 7.07 42.87 -60.65
CA ALA A 211 5.64 42.55 -60.54
C ALA A 211 5.48 41.34 -59.59
N ALA A 212 4.43 41.06 -58.84
CA ALA A 212 3.24 41.73 -58.33
C ALA A 212 2.52 40.67 -57.45
N VAL A 213 1.95 41.03 -56.29
CA VAL A 213 0.73 40.49 -55.61
C VAL A 213 0.68 38.96 -55.32
N VAL A 214 0.40 38.43 -54.12
CA VAL A 214 -0.94 38.32 -53.46
C VAL A 214 -0.77 37.85 -51.98
N PRO A 215 -1.59 38.33 -51.02
CA PRO A 215 -1.68 37.75 -49.67
C PRO A 215 -2.89 36.79 -49.55
N VAL A 216 -2.70 35.60 -48.97
CA VAL A 216 -3.82 34.71 -48.59
C VAL A 216 -3.85 34.51 -47.08
N LYS A 217 -4.81 35.20 -46.45
CA LYS A 217 -5.38 34.85 -45.13
C LYS A 217 -6.10 33.50 -45.23
N SER A 218 -5.98 32.66 -44.20
CA SER A 218 -7.08 31.81 -43.71
C SER A 218 -6.81 31.25 -42.31
N LYS A 219 -7.57 31.76 -41.34
CA LYS A 219 -8.02 31.11 -40.09
C LYS A 219 -9.52 30.81 -40.36
N PRO A 220 -10.15 29.68 -39.93
CA PRO A 220 -10.59 29.59 -38.55
C PRO A 220 -10.85 28.19 -37.93
N ALA A 221 -11.14 28.30 -36.63
CA ALA A 221 -12.15 27.56 -35.86
C ALA A 221 -11.76 26.23 -35.20
N ALA A 222 -11.64 26.36 -33.88
CA ALA A 222 -11.95 25.33 -32.90
C ALA A 222 -13.36 24.76 -33.08
N LYS A 223 -13.52 23.47 -32.77
CA LYS A 223 -14.74 22.87 -32.21
C LYS A 223 -14.35 21.70 -31.30
N THR A 224 -14.51 21.90 -29.99
CA THR A 224 -14.92 20.85 -29.05
C THR A 224 -16.36 20.45 -29.41
N PRO A 225 -16.79 19.19 -29.21
CA PRO A 225 -17.55 18.92 -27.97
C PRO A 225 -17.46 17.47 -27.42
N ALA A 226 -17.99 17.36 -26.20
CA ALA A 226 -18.76 16.23 -25.66
C ALA A 226 -18.03 14.96 -25.14
N LYS A 227 -17.76 15.01 -23.83
CA LYS A 227 -18.40 14.19 -22.78
C LYS A 227 -19.25 13.00 -23.29
N THR A 228 -18.74 11.78 -23.12
CA THR A 228 -19.56 10.56 -23.09
C THR A 228 -19.21 9.73 -21.86
N THR A 229 -20.17 9.72 -20.94
CA THR A 229 -20.30 8.81 -19.80
C THR A 229 -20.52 7.40 -20.34
N THR A 230 -19.58 6.47 -20.11
CA THR A 230 -19.82 5.05 -20.39
C THR A 230 -19.60 4.23 -19.12
N LYS A 231 -20.73 3.95 -18.49
CA LYS A 231 -20.99 2.91 -17.50
C LYS A 231 -20.36 1.59 -17.98
N ARG A 232 -19.28 1.14 -17.33
CA ARG A 232 -18.69 -0.18 -17.60
C ARG A 232 -19.13 -1.14 -16.50
N THR A 233 -20.21 -1.85 -16.79
CA THR A 233 -20.59 -3.09 -16.12
C THR A 233 -19.61 -4.17 -16.57
N THR A 234 -18.62 -4.48 -15.74
CA THR A 234 -17.84 -5.72 -15.88
C THR A 234 -18.37 -6.72 -14.88
N THR A 235 -19.25 -7.58 -15.38
CA THR A 235 -19.58 -8.88 -14.82
C THR A 235 -18.36 -9.78 -14.88
N THR A 236 -17.71 -10.00 -13.75
CA THR A 236 -16.78 -11.12 -13.56
C THR A 236 -17.51 -12.22 -12.80
N SER A 237 -17.72 -13.32 -13.48
CA SER A 237 -18.32 -14.55 -12.99
C SER A 237 -17.44 -15.20 -11.92
N VAL A 238 -17.85 -15.09 -10.66
CA VAL A 238 -17.34 -15.91 -9.54
C VAL A 238 -18.46 -16.86 -9.13
N LYS A 239 -18.13 -18.15 -9.04
CA LYS A 239 -19.06 -19.23 -8.72
C LYS A 239 -19.71 -19.03 -7.33
N LYS A 240 -21.01 -18.69 -7.37
CA LYS A 240 -22.15 -18.90 -6.44
C LYS A 240 -21.84 -18.98 -4.92
N GLY A 241 -21.69 -17.80 -4.32
CA GLY A 241 -22.41 -17.47 -3.07
C GLY A 241 -23.57 -16.53 -3.41
N ALA A 242 -24.55 -16.36 -2.52
CA ALA A 242 -25.58 -15.33 -2.71
C ALA A 242 -24.91 -13.95 -2.79
N THR A 243 -25.12 -13.22 -3.90
CA THR A 243 -24.65 -11.84 -4.06
C THR A 243 -25.63 -10.90 -3.38
N VAL A 244 -25.11 -9.99 -2.56
CA VAL A 244 -25.85 -8.89 -1.94
C VAL A 244 -25.25 -7.56 -2.39
N TYR A 245 -25.94 -6.47 -2.11
CA TYR A 245 -25.58 -5.13 -2.55
C TYR A 245 -25.47 -4.20 -1.36
N TYR A 246 -24.54 -3.25 -1.43
CA TYR A 246 -24.39 -2.21 -0.43
C TYR A 246 -24.10 -0.87 -1.09
N CYS A 247 -24.23 0.21 -0.33
CA CYS A 247 -23.91 1.56 -0.79
C CYS A 247 -22.45 1.88 -0.44
N ALA A 248 -21.65 2.28 -1.43
CA ALA A 248 -20.21 2.53 -1.27
C ALA A 248 -19.88 3.92 -0.70
N SER A 249 -20.74 4.47 0.16
CA SER A 249 -20.54 5.79 0.78
C SER A 249 -19.53 5.81 1.94
N GLY A 250 -18.87 4.68 2.21
CA GLY A 250 -17.88 4.52 3.29
C GLY A 250 -18.46 4.33 4.70
N ASN A 251 -19.73 4.67 4.92
CA ASN A 251 -20.41 4.61 6.23
C ASN A 251 -21.63 3.67 6.23
N THR A 252 -21.65 2.65 5.38
CA THR A 252 -22.78 1.73 5.32
C THR A 252 -22.71 0.64 6.37
N VAL A 253 -23.79 0.56 7.15
CA VAL A 253 -23.95 -0.47 8.19
C VAL A 253 -24.80 -1.63 7.71
N LYS A 254 -25.47 -1.52 6.55
CA LYS A 254 -26.44 -2.51 6.08
C LYS A 254 -26.18 -3.01 4.67
N TYR A 255 -26.43 -4.31 4.45
CA TYR A 255 -26.45 -4.93 3.12
C TYR A 255 -27.87 -5.28 2.67
N HIS A 256 -28.06 -5.40 1.36
CA HIS A 256 -29.36 -5.54 0.71
C HIS A 256 -29.39 -6.73 -0.25
N ARG A 257 -30.51 -7.47 -0.28
CA ARG A 257 -30.69 -8.64 -1.17
C ARG A 257 -30.74 -8.27 -2.65
N SER A 258 -31.24 -7.07 -2.98
CA SER A 258 -31.33 -6.56 -4.35
C SER A 258 -30.76 -5.15 -4.47
N SER A 259 -30.22 -4.83 -5.65
CA SER A 259 -29.73 -3.50 -6.01
C SER A 259 -30.85 -2.45 -6.11
N SER A 260 -32.10 -2.89 -6.18
CA SER A 260 -33.30 -2.05 -6.27
C SER A 260 -34.04 -1.87 -4.93
N CYS A 261 -33.44 -2.31 -3.82
CA CYS A 261 -34.06 -2.19 -2.51
C CYS A 261 -34.35 -0.72 -2.18
N ARG A 262 -35.53 -0.44 -1.59
CA ARG A 262 -35.95 0.93 -1.21
C ARG A 262 -34.93 1.65 -0.32
N GLY A 263 -34.21 0.91 0.54
CA GLY A 263 -33.14 1.50 1.37
C GLY A 263 -31.91 1.91 0.56
N LEU A 264 -31.64 1.23 -0.55
CA LEU A 264 -30.52 1.49 -1.46
C LEU A 264 -30.81 2.67 -2.40
N ASN A 265 -32.09 2.89 -2.75
CA ASN A 265 -32.51 4.03 -3.59
C ASN A 265 -32.23 5.40 -2.94
N ARG A 266 -31.91 5.45 -1.64
CA ARG A 266 -31.50 6.66 -0.92
C ARG A 266 -29.98 6.88 -0.90
N CYS A 267 -29.20 5.94 -1.45
CA CYS A 267 -27.75 6.05 -1.54
C CYS A 267 -27.37 7.19 -2.49
N SER A 268 -26.50 8.10 -2.03
CA SER A 268 -25.90 9.16 -2.85
C SER A 268 -24.60 8.74 -3.56
N ALA A 269 -24.14 7.50 -3.33
CA ALA A 269 -22.91 6.92 -3.85
C ALA A 269 -23.19 5.76 -4.83
N SER A 270 -22.15 5.06 -5.29
CA SER A 270 -22.30 3.86 -6.09
C SER A 270 -22.87 2.69 -5.28
N VAL A 271 -23.59 1.81 -5.96
CA VAL A 271 -24.09 0.55 -5.41
C VAL A 271 -23.23 -0.57 -5.95
N ASP A 272 -22.50 -1.23 -5.06
CA ASP A 272 -21.55 -2.27 -5.43
C ASP A 272 -22.03 -3.66 -4.95
N PRO A 273 -21.83 -4.71 -5.76
CA PRO A 273 -22.13 -6.07 -5.37
C PRO A 273 -21.03 -6.64 -4.46
N ILE A 274 -21.43 -7.45 -3.49
CA ILE A 274 -20.54 -8.13 -2.57
C ILE A 274 -21.05 -9.53 -2.20
N SER A 275 -20.17 -10.42 -1.74
CA SER A 275 -20.57 -11.74 -1.29
C SER A 275 -21.30 -11.68 0.06
N LEU A 276 -22.35 -12.49 0.25
CA LEU A 276 -23.11 -12.54 1.51
C LEU A 276 -22.22 -12.82 2.73
N LYS A 277 -21.24 -13.71 2.59
CA LYS A 277 -20.32 -14.10 3.68
C LYS A 277 -19.49 -12.91 4.16
N GLU A 278 -19.04 -12.08 3.22
CA GLU A 278 -18.27 -10.89 3.52
C GLU A 278 -19.15 -9.80 4.10
N ALA A 279 -20.34 -9.55 3.54
CA ALA A 279 -21.29 -8.59 4.12
C ALA A 279 -21.66 -8.94 5.57
N GLN A 280 -21.85 -10.22 5.89
CA GLN A 280 -22.20 -10.67 7.25
C GLN A 280 -21.10 -10.46 8.30
N SER A 281 -19.84 -10.23 7.91
CA SER A 281 -18.77 -10.03 8.89
C SER A 281 -18.65 -8.59 9.41
N TYR A 282 -19.27 -7.61 8.74
CA TYR A 282 -19.20 -6.19 9.14
C TYR A 282 -20.48 -5.37 8.90
N MET A 283 -21.54 -5.96 8.34
CA MET A 283 -22.81 -5.28 8.07
C MET A 283 -24.00 -6.10 8.56
N ASP A 284 -25.07 -5.40 8.92
CA ASP A 284 -26.36 -5.99 9.27
C ASP A 284 -27.26 -6.18 8.04
N ALA A 285 -28.14 -7.16 8.08
CA ALA A 285 -29.15 -7.33 7.03
C ALA A 285 -30.15 -6.16 7.04
N CYS A 286 -30.51 -5.63 5.87
CA CYS A 286 -31.56 -4.63 5.77
C CYS A 286 -32.93 -5.23 6.12
N LYS A 287 -33.59 -4.68 7.14
CA LYS A 287 -34.93 -5.10 7.62
C LYS A 287 -36.03 -5.10 6.55
N ILE A 288 -35.85 -4.38 5.43
CA ILE A 288 -36.84 -4.28 4.34
C ILE A 288 -36.75 -5.47 3.39
N CYS A 289 -35.55 -6.03 3.20
CA CYS A 289 -35.30 -7.11 2.25
C CYS A 289 -34.79 -8.40 2.89
N ASN A 290 -34.78 -8.46 4.23
CA ASN A 290 -34.48 -9.65 5.01
C ASN A 290 -35.65 -10.62 4.95
#